data_AF-A0A7G2C708-F1
#
_entry.id   AF-A0A7G2C708-F1
#
_cell.length_a   1.000
_cell.length_b   1.000
_cell.length_c   1.000
_cell.angle_alpha   90.00
_cell.angle_beta   90.00
_cell.angle_gamma   90.00
#
_symmetry.space_group_name_H-M   'P 1'
#
loop_
_entity.id
_entity.type
_entity.pdbx_description
1 polymer ?
#
loop_
_entity_poly.entity_id
_entity_poly.type
_entity_poly.pdbx_seq_one_letter_code
_entity_poly.pdbx_strand_id
1 'polypeptide(L)'
;MPPTQKYATSSNRAVHDCAYTRDLLGEEVAFDKEEITAGSEIICAFEEVLQNYLATEEPRSWRTCLISGSAEEGEGEVKISGILQRLFGQAKEAGTYTGEESVVFVSTDSDLILVGVLATPFTNVALIDPHDYGVTMIGELFQHWSAALPNPPMPPDLLPSYRIDFAFLFLLSGCDYYDGLREQALHLWRQYRHLRANMGFFRTRLVEESFTVNVEFLRKLTAHDGAYHQLSRVSKNKRKTAQANLRGGNNEGVEKGFGLLRGALWMLQNFMSGVCVDYTFKSSVSTHVNVSAIRNAAQQKGLAAKLTSTGSEGGGLPEGWSLFMQYLAVMGVRGRFSKEVVDALQVYTDDNGKQLTTSLSVRYLTETAHAVTTRLRREGLTKCELARLEATLATTATPAGPSPFMTFSSIGKRSEKVA
;
A
#
# COMPACT_ATOMS: atom_id res chain seq x y z
N MET A 1 -11.68 17.08 -32.96
CA MET A 1 -12.87 17.16 -32.09
C MET A 1 -13.14 15.77 -31.58
N PRO A 2 -13.19 15.53 -30.25
CA PRO A 2 -13.54 14.21 -29.74
C PRO A 2 -15.05 13.97 -29.95
N PRO A 3 -15.49 12.70 -30.05
CA PRO A 3 -16.90 12.40 -30.25
C PRO A 3 -17.68 12.81 -29.01
N THR A 4 -18.76 13.54 -29.22
CA THR A 4 -19.77 13.82 -28.20
C THR A 4 -20.41 12.49 -27.80
N GLN A 5 -20.01 11.93 -26.67
CA GLN A 5 -20.75 10.87 -25.99
C GLN A 5 -22.10 11.46 -25.60
N LYS A 6 -23.13 11.14 -26.39
CA LYS A 6 -24.52 11.34 -26.00
C LYS A 6 -24.73 10.42 -24.80
N TYR A 7 -24.85 11.00 -23.61
CA TYR A 7 -25.44 10.31 -22.47
C TYR A 7 -26.80 9.81 -22.94
N ALA A 8 -26.91 8.49 -23.11
CA ALA A 8 -28.21 7.86 -23.26
C ALA A 8 -28.96 8.18 -21.98
N THR A 9 -30.03 8.97 -22.09
CA THR A 9 -31.04 9.07 -21.06
C THR A 9 -31.61 7.67 -20.89
N SER A 10 -31.06 6.93 -19.92
CA SER A 10 -31.59 5.64 -19.53
C SER A 10 -33.04 5.87 -19.08
N SER A 11 -33.93 5.14 -19.75
CA SER A 11 -35.35 5.11 -19.47
C SER A 11 -35.60 4.86 -17.98
N ASN A 12 -36.57 5.59 -17.42
CA ASN A 12 -37.27 5.33 -16.16
C ASN A 12 -37.77 3.87 -16.06
N ARG A 13 -36.88 2.91 -15.84
CA ARG A 13 -37.26 1.61 -15.28
C ARG A 13 -37.16 1.77 -13.78
N ALA A 14 -38.33 1.79 -13.15
CA ALA A 14 -38.46 1.67 -11.72
C ALA A 14 -37.71 0.40 -11.26
N VAL A 15 -36.53 0.60 -10.69
CA VAL A 15 -35.74 -0.43 -10.00
C VAL A 15 -36.41 -0.63 -8.64
N HIS A 16 -37.57 -1.29 -8.65
CA HIS A 16 -38.22 -1.75 -7.43
C HIS A 16 -38.05 -3.27 -7.38
N ASP A 17 -37.41 -3.70 -6.29
CA ASP A 17 -37.18 -5.07 -5.83
C ASP A 17 -36.05 -5.87 -6.52
N CYS A 18 -34.91 -5.87 -5.83
CA CYS A 18 -33.74 -6.76 -5.96
C CYS A 18 -32.87 -6.57 -7.20
N ALA A 19 -31.65 -6.02 -7.04
CA ALA A 19 -30.62 -6.17 -8.06
C ALA A 19 -29.61 -7.27 -7.69
N TYR A 20 -29.13 -7.37 -6.44
CA TYR A 20 -28.27 -8.50 -6.08
C TYR A 20 -28.46 -8.98 -4.64
N THR A 21 -29.24 -10.04 -4.50
CA THR A 21 -29.03 -11.10 -3.48
C THR A 21 -29.35 -12.49 -4.04
N ARG A 22 -29.90 -12.58 -5.26
CA ARG A 22 -30.02 -13.76 -6.14
C ARG A 22 -30.82 -13.33 -7.37
N ASP A 23 -30.16 -12.99 -8.48
CA ASP A 23 -30.84 -13.08 -9.78
C ASP A 23 -30.86 -14.57 -10.18
N LEU A 24 -31.86 -15.28 -9.66
CA LEU A 24 -32.27 -16.61 -10.10
C LEU A 24 -33.24 -16.53 -11.30
N LEU A 25 -33.50 -15.33 -11.83
CA LEU A 25 -34.49 -15.07 -12.88
C LEU A 25 -33.86 -15.09 -14.28
N GLY A 26 -32.53 -15.01 -14.38
CA GLY A 26 -31.80 -15.22 -15.63
C GLY A 26 -31.87 -14.03 -16.60
N GLU A 27 -32.15 -12.83 -16.10
CA GLU A 27 -32.07 -11.62 -16.91
C GLU A 27 -30.62 -11.14 -17.01
N GLU A 28 -30.15 -10.82 -18.21
CA GLU A 28 -28.82 -10.26 -18.39
C GLU A 28 -28.77 -8.85 -17.79
N VAL A 29 -28.00 -8.69 -16.72
CA VAL A 29 -27.71 -7.37 -16.16
C VAL A 29 -26.42 -6.83 -16.78
N ALA A 30 -26.49 -5.65 -17.38
CA ALA A 30 -25.31 -4.96 -17.88
C ALA A 30 -24.33 -4.71 -16.73
N PHE A 31 -23.09 -5.15 -16.94
CA PHE A 31 -21.98 -5.02 -15.99
C PHE A 31 -21.06 -3.88 -16.40
N ASP A 32 -20.91 -2.89 -15.53
CA ASP A 32 -19.96 -1.81 -15.71
C ASP A 32 -18.72 -2.07 -14.85
N LYS A 33 -17.53 -1.99 -15.46
CA LYS A 33 -16.24 -2.26 -14.78
C LYS A 33 -16.06 -1.41 -13.51
N GLU A 34 -16.62 -0.21 -13.48
CA GLU A 34 -16.55 0.70 -12.34
C GLU A 34 -17.30 0.17 -11.11
N GLU A 35 -18.24 -0.76 -11.29
CA GLU A 35 -18.93 -1.45 -10.19
C GLU A 35 -18.01 -2.46 -9.48
N ILE A 36 -16.82 -2.78 -9.99
CA ILE A 36 -15.80 -3.55 -9.25
C ILE A 36 -15.14 -2.64 -8.20
N THR A 37 -15.88 -2.36 -7.15
CA THR A 37 -15.41 -1.55 -6.02
C THR A 37 -16.07 -1.99 -4.73
N ALA A 38 -15.37 -1.77 -3.62
CA ALA A 38 -15.84 -2.12 -2.29
C ALA A 38 -17.18 -1.43 -2.01
N GLY A 39 -18.15 -2.21 -1.49
CA GLY A 39 -19.48 -1.70 -1.18
C GLY A 39 -20.41 -1.61 -2.39
N SER A 40 -20.03 -2.05 -3.58
CA SER A 40 -20.99 -2.27 -4.66
C SER A 40 -21.87 -3.51 -4.41
N GLU A 41 -23.08 -3.54 -4.97
CA GLU A 41 -23.97 -4.69 -4.81
C GLU A 41 -23.40 -5.97 -5.45
N ILE A 42 -22.70 -5.83 -6.58
CA ILE A 42 -22.10 -6.97 -7.29
C ILE A 42 -20.96 -7.62 -6.50
N ILE A 43 -20.10 -6.84 -5.84
CA ILE A 43 -19.03 -7.39 -5.00
C ILE A 43 -19.61 -8.13 -3.80
N CYS A 44 -20.64 -7.57 -3.14
CA CYS A 44 -21.34 -8.27 -2.07
C CYS A 44 -21.94 -9.61 -2.54
N ALA A 45 -22.50 -9.65 -3.75
CA ALA A 45 -23.03 -10.87 -4.34
C ALA A 45 -21.95 -11.91 -4.62
N PHE A 46 -20.79 -11.49 -5.16
CA PHE A 46 -19.65 -12.37 -5.38
C PHE A 46 -19.12 -12.95 -4.07
N GLU A 47 -19.04 -12.15 -3.01
CA GLU A 47 -18.64 -12.61 -1.68
C GLU A 47 -19.62 -13.64 -1.10
N GLU A 48 -20.93 -13.39 -1.21
CA GLU A 48 -21.96 -14.34 -0.76
C GLU A 48 -21.89 -15.67 -1.53
N VAL A 49 -21.75 -15.61 -2.86
CA VAL A 49 -21.60 -16.80 -3.70
C VAL A 49 -20.34 -17.57 -3.35
N LEU A 50 -19.21 -16.88 -3.17
CA LEU A 50 -17.94 -17.49 -2.80
C LEU A 50 -18.02 -18.18 -1.42
N GLN A 51 -18.60 -17.50 -0.42
CA GLN A 51 -18.79 -18.08 0.91
C GLN A 51 -19.68 -19.33 0.87
N ASN A 52 -20.79 -19.28 0.12
CA ASN A 52 -21.67 -20.43 -0.05
C ASN A 52 -21.00 -21.59 -0.79
N TYR A 53 -20.25 -21.31 -1.85
CA TYR A 53 -19.48 -22.31 -2.58
C TYR A 53 -18.48 -23.01 -1.65
N LEU A 54 -17.70 -22.23 -0.90
CA LEU A 54 -16.69 -22.73 0.03
C LEU A 54 -17.28 -23.47 1.25
N ALA A 55 -18.52 -23.16 1.64
CA ALA A 55 -19.22 -23.87 2.70
C ALA A 55 -19.87 -25.19 2.25
N THR A 56 -20.18 -25.33 0.95
CA THR A 56 -20.88 -26.51 0.40
C THR A 56 -19.95 -27.54 -0.22
N GLU A 57 -18.77 -27.15 -0.69
CA GLU A 57 -17.74 -28.09 -1.11
C GLU A 57 -17.11 -28.77 0.11
N GLU A 58 -17.09 -30.11 0.14
CA GLU A 58 -16.26 -30.84 1.10
C GLU A 58 -14.80 -30.38 0.94
N PRO A 59 -14.09 -30.01 2.02
CA PRO A 59 -12.73 -29.48 1.94
C PRO A 59 -11.80 -30.64 1.56
N ARG A 60 -11.58 -30.88 0.27
CA ARG A 60 -10.84 -32.08 -0.18
C ARG A 60 -9.34 -32.06 0.16
N SER A 61 -8.78 -30.93 0.63
CA SER A 61 -7.38 -30.89 1.07
C SER A 61 -6.97 -29.72 1.98
N TRP A 62 -7.85 -28.77 2.29
CA TRP A 62 -7.43 -27.52 2.95
C TRP A 62 -7.52 -27.65 4.47
N ARG A 63 -6.43 -27.28 5.16
CA ARG A 63 -6.40 -27.25 6.64
C ARG A 63 -7.14 -26.03 7.20
N THR A 64 -7.03 -24.89 6.51
CA THR A 64 -7.65 -23.62 6.89
C THR A 64 -7.99 -22.85 5.62
N CYS A 65 -9.19 -22.27 5.57
CA CYS A 65 -9.61 -21.30 4.55
C CYS A 65 -9.93 -19.98 5.24
N LEU A 66 -9.37 -18.88 4.75
CA LEU A 66 -9.63 -17.54 5.25
C LEU A 66 -10.16 -16.70 4.10
N ILE A 67 -11.29 -16.03 4.31
CA ILE A 67 -11.90 -15.10 3.35
C ILE A 67 -11.83 -13.72 3.99
N SER A 68 -11.27 -12.75 3.27
CA SER A 68 -11.28 -11.33 3.65
C SER A 68 -12.02 -10.55 2.57
N GLY A 69 -13.21 -10.07 2.91
CA GLY A 69 -14.12 -9.41 1.98
C GLY A 69 -13.93 -7.89 1.91
N SER A 70 -14.81 -7.22 1.17
CA SER A 70 -14.87 -5.76 1.02
C SER A 70 -15.37 -5.03 2.25
N ALA A 71 -16.01 -5.73 3.20
CA ALA A 71 -16.43 -5.17 4.48
C ALA A 71 -15.27 -4.97 5.48
N GLU A 72 -14.14 -5.67 5.26
CA GLU A 72 -12.90 -5.42 5.98
C GLU A 72 -12.16 -4.25 5.36
N GLU A 73 -11.54 -3.41 6.19
CA GLU A 73 -10.80 -2.24 5.72
C GLU A 73 -9.47 -2.61 5.04
N GLY A 74 -9.04 -1.80 4.07
CA GLY A 74 -7.76 -1.94 3.38
C GLY A 74 -7.83 -2.69 2.05
N GLU A 75 -6.80 -2.47 1.22
CA GLU A 75 -6.62 -3.14 -0.06
C GLU A 75 -6.21 -4.60 0.11
N GLY A 76 -6.44 -5.42 -0.93
CA GLY A 76 -6.23 -6.87 -0.88
C GLY A 76 -4.80 -7.26 -0.52
N GLU A 77 -3.81 -6.57 -1.08
CA GLU A 77 -2.38 -6.78 -0.80
C GLU A 77 -1.96 -6.43 0.64
N VAL A 78 -2.53 -5.36 1.20
CA VAL A 78 -2.29 -4.95 2.59
C VAL A 78 -2.92 -5.99 3.54
N LYS A 79 -4.15 -6.41 3.25
CA LYS A 79 -4.85 -7.50 3.98
C LYS A 79 -4.08 -8.81 3.93
N ILE A 80 -3.57 -9.19 2.76
CA ILE A 80 -2.71 -10.37 2.58
C ILE A 80 -1.48 -10.26 3.48
N SER A 81 -0.81 -9.11 3.52
CA SER A 81 0.32 -8.90 4.44
C SER A 81 -0.09 -9.09 5.90
N GLY A 82 -1.20 -8.49 6.34
CA GLY A 82 -1.70 -8.64 7.71
C GLY A 82 -2.03 -10.09 8.08
N ILE A 83 -2.65 -10.83 7.16
CA ILE A 83 -2.93 -12.26 7.34
C ILE A 83 -1.63 -13.05 7.48
N LEU A 84 -0.65 -12.82 6.59
CA LEU A 84 0.64 -13.52 6.64
C LEU A 84 1.41 -13.23 7.93
N GLN A 85 1.42 -11.98 8.39
CA GLN A 85 2.04 -11.60 9.66
C GLN A 85 1.37 -12.28 10.85
N ARG A 86 0.04 -12.33 10.88
CA ARG A 86 -0.73 -13.03 11.92
C ARG A 86 -0.41 -14.52 11.93
N LEU A 87 -0.39 -15.16 10.76
CA LEU A 87 -0.04 -16.58 10.63
C LEU A 87 1.40 -16.86 11.08
N PHE A 88 2.34 -15.99 10.71
CA PHE A 88 3.72 -16.08 11.16
C PHE A 88 3.83 -15.93 12.70
N GLY A 89 3.15 -14.95 13.28
CA GLY A 89 3.11 -14.74 14.73
C GLY A 89 2.60 -15.97 15.47
N GLN A 90 1.47 -16.53 15.02
CA GLN A 90 0.89 -17.76 15.58
C GLN A 90 1.86 -18.95 15.46
N ALA A 91 2.51 -19.14 14.31
CA ALA A 91 3.47 -20.22 14.10
C ALA A 91 4.69 -20.08 15.01
N LYS A 92 5.18 -18.84 15.21
CA LYS A 92 6.30 -18.52 16.10
C LYS A 92 5.96 -18.78 17.57
N GLU A 93 4.80 -18.31 18.03
CA GLU A 93 4.32 -18.53 19.40
C GLU A 93 4.12 -20.02 19.71
N ALA A 94 3.60 -20.78 18.74
CA ALA A 94 3.43 -22.22 18.86
C ALA A 94 4.74 -23.02 18.70
N GLY A 95 5.87 -22.39 18.36
CA GLY A 95 7.15 -23.06 18.10
C GLY A 95 7.12 -23.98 16.87
N THR A 96 6.18 -23.75 15.94
CA THR A 96 5.99 -24.55 14.72
C THR A 96 6.64 -23.95 13.48
N TYR A 97 7.12 -22.71 13.58
CA TYR A 97 7.87 -22.05 12.51
C TYR A 97 9.21 -22.75 12.25
N THR A 98 9.38 -23.26 11.04
CA THR A 98 10.56 -24.01 10.59
C THR A 98 11.51 -23.16 9.74
N GLY A 99 11.02 -22.09 9.11
CA GLY A 99 11.75 -21.30 8.12
C GLY A 99 11.65 -21.83 6.69
N GLU A 100 11.02 -23.00 6.51
CA GLU A 100 10.83 -23.66 5.21
C GLU A 100 9.41 -23.46 4.67
N GLU A 101 8.61 -22.63 5.32
CA GLU A 101 7.26 -22.30 4.88
C GLU A 101 7.28 -21.65 3.50
N SER A 102 6.34 -22.08 2.66
CA SER A 102 6.23 -21.64 1.27
C SER A 102 5.00 -20.77 1.11
N VAL A 103 5.16 -19.60 0.50
CA VAL A 103 4.06 -18.69 0.18
C VAL A 103 3.97 -18.52 -1.33
N VAL A 104 2.77 -18.75 -1.85
CA VAL A 104 2.46 -18.58 -3.26
C VAL A 104 1.34 -17.56 -3.38
N PHE A 105 1.62 -16.47 -4.07
CA PHE A 105 0.64 -15.47 -4.46
C PHE A 105 0.12 -15.79 -5.86
N VAL A 106 -1.16 -15.50 -6.12
CA VAL A 106 -1.75 -15.55 -7.46
C VAL A 106 -2.20 -14.14 -7.81
N SER A 107 -1.47 -13.46 -8.70
CA SER A 107 -1.76 -12.08 -9.09
C SER A 107 -0.90 -11.64 -10.27
N THR A 108 -1.38 -10.62 -10.97
CA THR A 108 -0.63 -9.86 -11.98
C THR A 108 0.01 -8.59 -11.41
N ASP A 109 -0.28 -8.25 -10.15
CA ASP A 109 0.15 -7.00 -9.53
C ASP A 109 1.61 -7.05 -9.04
N SER A 110 2.38 -6.03 -9.39
CA SER A 110 3.76 -5.88 -8.94
C SER A 110 3.88 -5.54 -7.47
N ASP A 111 2.87 -4.92 -6.86
CA ASP A 111 2.93 -4.50 -5.45
C ASP A 111 2.94 -5.72 -4.51
N LEU A 112 2.34 -6.83 -4.93
CA LEU A 112 2.45 -8.11 -4.22
C LEU A 112 3.87 -8.69 -4.21
N ILE A 113 4.75 -8.32 -5.14
CA ILE A 113 6.16 -8.70 -5.04
C ILE A 113 6.78 -8.02 -3.82
N LEU A 114 6.48 -6.75 -3.58
CA LEU A 114 6.96 -6.01 -2.42
C LEU A 114 6.36 -6.55 -1.12
N VAL A 115 5.08 -6.92 -1.11
CA VAL A 115 4.46 -7.64 0.01
C VAL A 115 5.17 -8.96 0.28
N GLY A 116 5.46 -9.76 -0.75
CA GLY A 116 6.23 -11.00 -0.61
C GLY A 116 7.64 -10.77 -0.06
N VAL A 117 8.25 -9.64 -0.41
CA VAL A 117 9.54 -9.21 0.15
C VAL A 117 9.41 -8.70 1.59
N LEU A 118 8.26 -8.26 2.09
CA LEU A 118 8.17 -7.62 3.41
C LEU A 118 7.40 -8.38 4.49
N ALA A 119 6.28 -9.01 4.11
CA ALA A 119 5.25 -9.44 5.06
C ALA A 119 5.75 -10.45 6.11
N THR A 120 6.74 -11.28 5.78
CA THR A 120 7.21 -12.37 6.64
C THR A 120 8.70 -12.62 6.45
N PRO A 121 9.38 -13.30 7.40
CA PRO A 121 10.76 -13.72 7.20
C PRO A 121 10.90 -14.91 6.22
N PHE A 122 9.81 -15.43 5.66
CA PHE A 122 9.84 -16.55 4.73
C PHE A 122 10.74 -16.25 3.54
N THR A 123 11.44 -17.27 3.07
CA THR A 123 12.39 -17.20 1.96
C THR A 123 11.86 -17.89 0.71
N ASN A 124 11.00 -18.90 0.86
CA ASN A 124 10.35 -19.56 -0.27
C ASN A 124 9.05 -18.85 -0.65
N VAL A 125 9.18 -17.79 -1.44
CA VAL A 125 8.06 -16.95 -1.86
C VAL A 125 8.01 -16.92 -3.39
N ALA A 126 6.81 -17.13 -3.95
CA ALA A 126 6.55 -17.10 -5.39
C ALA A 126 5.28 -16.33 -5.73
N LEU A 127 5.24 -15.76 -6.93
CA LEU A 127 4.07 -15.15 -7.55
C LEU A 127 3.74 -15.93 -8.82
N ILE A 128 2.47 -16.30 -8.99
CA ILE A 128 1.94 -16.96 -10.19
C ILE A 128 1.02 -15.98 -10.91
N ASP A 129 1.30 -15.75 -12.19
CA ASP A 129 0.41 -15.00 -13.06
C ASP A 129 -0.83 -15.88 -13.40
N PRO A 130 -2.06 -15.41 -13.14
CA PRO A 130 -3.26 -16.20 -13.37
C PRO A 130 -3.63 -16.37 -14.86
N HIS A 131 -3.04 -15.60 -15.77
CA HIS A 131 -3.34 -15.66 -17.19
C HIS A 131 -2.48 -16.67 -17.95
N ASP A 132 -1.18 -16.72 -17.67
CA ASP A 132 -0.24 -17.61 -18.37
C ASP A 132 0.46 -18.64 -17.48
N TYR A 133 0.19 -18.61 -16.17
CA TYR A 133 0.81 -19.47 -15.15
C TYR A 133 2.33 -19.31 -15.04
N GLY A 134 2.86 -18.18 -15.52
CA GLY A 134 4.25 -17.78 -15.31
C GLY A 134 4.56 -17.65 -13.83
N VAL A 135 5.69 -18.22 -13.40
CA VAL A 135 6.11 -18.22 -11.99
C VAL A 135 7.28 -17.27 -11.80
N THR A 136 7.11 -16.26 -10.95
CA THR A 136 8.17 -15.39 -10.48
C THR A 136 8.64 -15.85 -9.11
N MET A 137 9.86 -16.40 -9.03
CA MET A 137 10.46 -16.87 -7.79
C MET A 137 11.10 -15.71 -7.02
N ILE A 138 10.34 -15.08 -6.12
CA ILE A 138 10.82 -13.98 -5.28
C ILE A 138 11.97 -14.45 -4.37
N GLY A 139 11.94 -15.71 -3.92
CA GLY A 139 13.01 -16.30 -3.11
C GLY A 139 14.40 -16.28 -3.76
N GLU A 140 14.49 -16.38 -5.10
CA GLU A 140 15.76 -16.32 -5.82
C GLU A 140 16.43 -14.94 -5.69
N LEU A 141 15.64 -13.88 -5.55
CA LEU A 141 16.13 -12.52 -5.32
C LEU A 141 16.98 -12.44 -4.04
N PHE A 142 16.55 -13.12 -2.97
CA PHE A 142 17.28 -13.17 -1.69
C PHE A 142 18.60 -13.93 -1.83
N GLN A 143 18.61 -15.02 -2.60
CA GLN A 143 19.82 -15.78 -2.90
C GLN A 143 20.81 -14.95 -3.71
N HIS A 144 20.32 -14.20 -4.71
CA HIS A 144 21.13 -13.28 -5.48
C HIS A 144 21.75 -12.19 -4.62
N TRP A 145 21.01 -11.60 -3.68
CA TRP A 145 21.58 -10.62 -2.73
C TRP A 145 22.63 -11.26 -1.83
N SER A 146 22.39 -12.48 -1.37
CA SER A 146 23.32 -13.22 -0.52
C SER A 146 24.65 -13.50 -1.22
N ALA A 147 24.60 -13.87 -2.50
CA ALA A 147 25.77 -14.19 -3.31
C ALA A 147 26.52 -12.94 -3.83
N ALA A 148 25.86 -11.78 -3.93
CA ALA A 148 26.43 -10.57 -4.55
C ALA A 148 27.33 -9.73 -3.62
N LEU A 149 27.55 -10.15 -2.37
CA LEU A 149 28.41 -9.43 -1.42
C LEU A 149 29.90 -9.76 -1.62
N PRO A 150 30.83 -8.90 -1.17
CA PRO A 150 32.27 -9.16 -1.29
C PRO A 150 32.73 -10.43 -0.57
N ASN A 151 32.08 -10.75 0.57
CA ASN A 151 32.33 -11.95 1.36
C ASN A 151 31.02 -12.75 1.47
N PRO A 152 30.63 -13.52 0.45
CA PRO A 152 29.41 -14.31 0.49
C PRO A 152 29.59 -15.56 1.37
N PRO A 153 28.48 -16.13 1.92
CA PRO A 153 27.11 -15.64 1.81
C PRO A 153 26.82 -14.46 2.76
N MET A 154 25.71 -13.75 2.52
CA MET A 154 25.21 -12.73 3.43
C MET A 154 24.91 -13.33 4.82
N PRO A 155 25.41 -12.71 5.91
CA PRO A 155 24.99 -13.06 7.25
C PRO A 155 23.45 -12.99 7.39
N PRO A 156 22.77 -14.03 7.93
CA PRO A 156 21.31 -14.08 7.97
C PRO A 156 20.64 -12.89 8.68
N ASP A 157 21.34 -12.29 9.66
CA ASP A 157 20.90 -11.11 10.40
C ASP A 157 20.79 -9.84 9.54
N LEU A 158 21.42 -9.81 8.35
CA LEU A 158 21.37 -8.67 7.45
C LEU A 158 20.19 -8.71 6.48
N LEU A 159 19.74 -9.91 6.07
CA LEU A 159 18.66 -10.06 5.08
C LEU A 159 17.41 -9.21 5.38
N PRO A 160 16.93 -9.10 6.63
CA PRO A 160 15.74 -8.30 6.95
C PRO A 160 15.94 -6.82 6.60
N SER A 161 17.10 -6.27 6.93
CA SER A 161 17.43 -4.89 6.56
C SER A 161 17.52 -4.68 5.05
N TYR A 162 18.05 -5.67 4.31
CA TYR A 162 18.10 -5.61 2.84
C TYR A 162 16.70 -5.64 2.24
N ARG A 163 15.79 -6.45 2.78
CA ARG A 163 14.40 -6.54 2.33
C ARG A 163 13.65 -5.22 2.52
N ILE A 164 13.75 -4.62 3.71
CA ILE A 164 13.13 -3.33 4.04
C ILE A 164 13.72 -2.22 3.15
N ASP A 165 15.05 -2.12 3.08
CA ASP A 165 15.71 -1.08 2.28
C ASP A 165 15.40 -1.26 0.78
N PHE A 166 15.35 -2.49 0.27
CA PHE A 166 14.97 -2.78 -1.11
C PHE A 166 13.56 -2.29 -1.39
N ALA A 167 12.58 -2.68 -0.58
CA ALA A 167 11.20 -2.28 -0.80
C ALA A 167 11.03 -0.76 -0.69
N PHE A 168 11.66 -0.12 0.30
CA PHE A 168 11.68 1.34 0.40
C PHE A 168 12.21 2.01 -0.86
N LEU A 169 13.34 1.53 -1.41
CA LEU A 169 13.93 2.10 -2.62
C LEU A 169 13.07 1.90 -3.86
N PHE A 170 12.38 0.77 -3.98
CA PHE A 170 11.49 0.51 -5.10
C PHE A 170 10.15 1.25 -4.96
N LEU A 171 9.67 1.50 -3.75
CA LEU A 171 8.55 2.39 -3.49
C LEU A 171 8.84 3.85 -3.86
N LEU A 172 10.12 4.27 -3.92
CA LEU A 172 10.48 5.57 -4.49
C LEU A 172 10.28 5.64 -6.01
N SER A 173 10.10 4.51 -6.71
CA SER A 173 9.80 4.49 -8.15
C SER A 173 8.45 5.11 -8.47
N GLY A 174 7.53 5.10 -7.50
CA GLY A 174 6.11 5.45 -7.64
C GLY A 174 5.24 4.26 -7.28
N CYS A 175 3.98 4.54 -6.96
CA CYS A 175 2.91 3.57 -6.80
C CYS A 175 1.58 4.25 -7.16
N ASP A 176 0.45 3.58 -6.93
CA ASP A 176 -0.89 4.10 -7.24
C ASP A 176 -1.21 5.44 -6.54
N TYR A 177 -0.52 5.75 -5.45
CA TYR A 177 -0.74 6.93 -4.64
C TYR A 177 0.10 8.15 -5.03
N TYR A 178 1.18 7.95 -5.80
CA TYR A 178 2.10 9.04 -6.15
C TYR A 178 3.02 8.73 -7.32
N ASP A 179 3.35 9.78 -8.08
CA ASP A 179 4.44 9.72 -9.04
C ASP A 179 5.79 9.58 -8.33
N GLY A 180 6.70 8.78 -8.89
CA GLY A 180 8.04 8.61 -8.33
C GLY A 180 9.17 8.74 -9.34
N LEU A 181 10.30 8.13 -8.99
CA LEU A 181 11.56 8.17 -9.73
C LEU A 181 11.57 7.33 -11.01
N ARG A 182 10.62 6.40 -11.16
CA ARG A 182 10.58 5.40 -12.24
C ARG A 182 11.92 4.65 -12.31
N GLU A 183 12.51 4.54 -13.50
CA GLU A 183 13.78 3.83 -13.75
C GLU A 183 14.99 4.35 -12.95
N GLN A 184 14.92 5.58 -12.42
CA GLN A 184 16.00 6.11 -11.56
C GLN A 184 16.10 5.36 -10.22
N ALA A 185 15.05 4.68 -9.75
CA ALA A 185 15.12 3.86 -8.55
C ALA A 185 16.10 2.68 -8.69
N LEU A 186 16.22 2.10 -9.90
CA LEU A 186 17.21 1.06 -10.18
C LEU A 186 18.65 1.57 -9.99
N HIS A 187 18.90 2.85 -10.31
CA HIS A 187 20.20 3.47 -10.06
C HIS A 187 20.47 3.61 -8.57
N LEU A 188 19.46 3.97 -7.78
CA LEU A 188 19.58 4.00 -6.31
C LEU A 188 19.84 2.59 -5.76
N TRP A 189 19.16 1.55 -6.26
CA TRP A 189 19.43 0.18 -5.83
C TRP A 189 20.88 -0.26 -6.12
N ARG A 190 21.40 0.05 -7.31
CA ARG A 190 22.81 -0.24 -7.66
C ARG A 190 23.76 0.47 -6.71
N GLN A 191 23.52 1.75 -6.43
CA GLN A 191 24.37 2.53 -5.54
C GLN A 191 24.26 2.05 -4.08
N TYR A 192 23.06 1.70 -3.63
CA TYR A 192 22.83 1.10 -2.33
C TYR A 192 23.68 -0.15 -2.13
N ARG A 193 23.65 -1.09 -3.10
CA ARG A 193 24.47 -2.31 -3.05
C ARG A 193 25.95 -1.98 -2.98
N HIS A 194 26.43 -1.02 -3.78
CA HIS A 194 27.82 -0.58 -3.73
C HIS A 194 28.19 -0.01 -2.36
N LEU A 195 27.33 0.81 -1.77
CA LEU A 195 27.55 1.43 -0.46
C LEU A 195 27.59 0.38 0.66
N ARG A 196 26.63 -0.56 0.67
CA ARG A 196 26.59 -1.67 1.64
C ARG A 196 27.83 -2.56 1.49
N ALA A 197 28.21 -2.92 0.27
CA ALA A 197 29.32 -3.83 0.02
C ALA A 197 30.69 -3.20 0.32
N ASN A 198 30.92 -1.94 -0.10
CA ASN A 198 32.29 -1.43 -0.26
C ASN A 198 32.59 -0.14 0.51
N MET A 199 31.58 0.58 1.01
CA MET A 199 31.76 1.97 1.49
C MET A 199 31.43 2.15 2.98
N GLY A 200 31.53 1.07 3.77
CA GLY A 200 31.36 1.12 5.22
C GLY A 200 29.91 1.09 5.72
N PHE A 201 28.93 0.86 4.84
CA PHE A 201 27.52 0.75 5.22
C PHE A 201 27.05 -0.70 5.40
N PHE A 202 27.95 -1.68 5.49
CA PHE A 202 27.62 -3.12 5.44
C PHE A 202 26.50 -3.55 6.41
N ARG A 203 26.58 -3.09 7.66
CA ARG A 203 25.58 -3.36 8.72
C ARG A 203 24.63 -2.18 8.97
N THR A 204 24.76 -1.11 8.19
CA THR A 204 23.95 0.10 8.35
C THR A 204 22.68 -0.03 7.52
N ARG A 205 21.53 0.27 8.13
CA ARG A 205 20.23 0.24 7.47
C ARG A 205 19.90 1.60 6.88
N LEU A 206 19.23 1.63 5.73
CA LEU A 206 18.72 2.90 5.17
C LEU A 206 17.45 3.31 5.90
N VAL A 207 16.58 2.35 6.21
CA VAL A 207 15.38 2.54 7.02
C VAL A 207 15.52 1.76 8.32
N GLU A 208 15.37 2.45 9.44
CA GLU A 208 15.37 1.84 10.77
C GLU A 208 14.02 1.20 11.06
N GLU A 209 13.97 0.33 12.08
CA GLU A 209 12.72 -0.34 12.53
C GLU A 209 11.64 0.67 12.93
N SER A 210 12.02 1.83 13.44
CA SER A 210 11.09 2.94 13.72
C SER A 210 10.56 3.66 12.48
N PHE A 211 10.80 3.12 11.27
CA PHE A 211 10.52 3.76 9.99
C PHE A 211 11.18 5.13 9.82
N THR A 212 12.32 5.33 10.50
CA THR A 212 13.14 6.54 10.34
C THR A 212 14.21 6.30 9.28
N VAL A 213 14.43 7.30 8.42
CA VAL A 213 15.43 7.19 7.36
C VAL A 213 16.79 7.66 7.88
N ASN A 214 17.81 6.83 7.68
CA ASN A 214 19.19 7.19 7.94
C ASN A 214 19.65 8.27 6.96
N VAL A 215 19.63 9.52 7.42
CA VAL A 215 19.88 10.71 6.59
C VAL A 215 21.30 10.71 6.02
N GLU A 216 22.29 10.20 6.75
CA GLU A 216 23.66 10.11 6.24
C GLU A 216 23.75 9.11 5.08
N PHE A 217 23.16 7.93 5.26
CA PHE A 217 23.09 6.92 4.21
C PHE A 217 22.33 7.45 2.99
N LEU A 218 21.16 8.08 3.18
CA LEU A 218 20.38 8.70 2.09
C LEU A 218 21.19 9.76 1.31
N ARG A 219 22.00 10.58 2.00
CA ARG A 219 22.86 11.58 1.34
C ARG A 219 23.94 10.93 0.48
N LYS A 220 24.54 9.82 0.95
CA LYS A 220 25.53 9.07 0.17
C LYS A 220 24.90 8.37 -1.02
N LEU A 221 23.72 7.77 -0.81
CA LEU A 221 22.95 7.09 -1.82
C LEU A 221 22.55 8.02 -2.98
N THR A 222 22.14 9.24 -2.67
CA THR A 222 21.68 10.22 -3.67
C THR A 222 22.81 11.08 -4.23
N ALA A 223 24.06 10.92 -3.76
CA ALA A 223 25.19 11.67 -4.27
C ALA A 223 25.47 11.30 -5.74
N HIS A 224 25.82 12.29 -6.58
CA HIS A 224 26.35 11.99 -7.90
C HIS A 224 27.76 11.41 -7.77
N ASP A 225 27.97 10.20 -8.29
CA ASP A 225 29.30 9.69 -8.60
C ASP A 225 29.99 10.69 -9.54
N GLY A 226 30.96 11.43 -9.02
CA GLY A 226 31.71 12.46 -9.75
C GLY A 226 31.61 13.88 -9.16
N ALA A 227 30.53 14.25 -8.49
CA ALA A 227 30.40 15.61 -7.93
C ALA A 227 31.41 15.88 -6.81
N TYR A 228 31.69 14.87 -5.96
CA TYR A 228 32.68 15.01 -4.89
C TYR A 228 34.13 14.99 -5.41
N HIS A 229 34.44 14.23 -6.46
CA HIS A 229 35.76 14.22 -7.08
C HIS A 229 36.05 15.50 -7.88
N GLN A 230 35.03 16.15 -8.43
CA GLN A 230 35.18 17.46 -9.05
C GLN A 230 35.29 18.57 -7.99
N LEU A 231 34.46 18.53 -6.94
CA LEU A 231 34.53 19.50 -5.84
C LEU A 231 35.88 19.42 -5.10
N SER A 232 36.49 18.23 -4.97
CA SER A 232 37.80 18.06 -4.34
C SER A 232 38.94 18.76 -5.11
N ARG A 233 38.75 19.12 -6.39
CA ARG A 233 39.71 19.87 -7.20
C ARG A 233 39.48 21.38 -7.21
N VAL A 234 38.45 21.88 -6.54
CA VAL A 234 38.11 23.32 -6.51
C VAL A 234 38.47 23.95 -5.17
N SER A 235 38.82 25.24 -5.19
CA SER A 235 39.22 26.01 -4.00
C SER A 235 38.15 26.00 -2.89
N LYS A 236 38.55 26.14 -1.62
CA LYS A 236 37.64 26.15 -0.45
C LYS A 236 36.45 27.09 -0.63
N ASN A 237 36.64 28.26 -1.24
CA ASN A 237 35.58 29.25 -1.47
C ASN A 237 34.59 28.77 -2.54
N LYS A 238 35.06 28.22 -3.66
CA LYS A 238 34.18 27.63 -4.69
C LYS A 238 33.43 26.40 -4.17
N ARG A 239 34.04 25.59 -3.29
CA ARG A 239 33.33 24.51 -2.59
C ARG A 239 32.22 25.03 -1.70
N LYS A 240 32.47 26.11 -0.95
CA LYS A 240 31.47 26.74 -0.06
C LYS A 240 30.31 27.34 -0.86
N THR A 241 30.59 28.01 -1.98
CA THR A 241 29.55 28.53 -2.89
C THR A 241 28.79 27.43 -3.62
N ALA A 242 29.47 26.38 -4.10
CA ALA A 242 28.81 25.23 -4.72
C ALA A 242 27.96 24.45 -3.72
N GLN A 243 28.43 24.26 -2.48
CA GLN A 243 27.63 23.70 -1.40
C GLN A 243 26.45 24.60 -1.02
N ALA A 244 26.62 25.93 -1.04
CA ALA A 244 25.52 26.87 -0.81
C ALA A 244 24.46 26.79 -1.93
N ASN A 245 24.89 26.66 -3.19
CA ASN A 245 23.98 26.49 -4.34
C ASN A 245 23.31 25.10 -4.36
N LEU A 246 23.99 24.05 -3.89
CA LEU A 246 23.42 22.72 -3.69
C LEU A 246 22.47 22.66 -2.49
N ARG A 247 22.68 23.50 -1.46
CA ARG A 247 21.79 23.65 -0.30
C ARG A 247 20.62 24.58 -0.59
N GLY A 248 20.79 25.53 -1.49
CA GLY A 248 19.76 26.44 -2.00
C GLY A 248 18.91 25.82 -3.11
N GLY A 249 18.57 24.53 -2.97
CA GLY A 249 17.63 23.90 -3.89
C GLY A 249 16.33 24.69 -3.92
N ASN A 250 15.71 24.82 -5.09
CA ASN A 250 14.39 25.43 -5.22
C ASN A 250 13.44 24.74 -4.21
N ASN A 251 12.71 25.54 -3.42
CA ASN A 251 11.79 25.03 -2.38
C ASN A 251 10.86 23.95 -2.94
N GLU A 252 10.43 24.09 -4.18
CA GLU A 252 9.62 23.09 -4.89
C GLU A 252 10.29 21.71 -4.96
N GLY A 253 11.58 21.64 -5.27
CA GLY A 253 12.31 20.37 -5.34
C GLY A 253 12.54 19.73 -3.97
N VAL A 254 12.63 20.55 -2.92
CA VAL A 254 12.71 20.09 -1.54
C VAL A 254 11.38 19.47 -1.11
N GLU A 255 10.26 20.17 -1.33
CA GLU A 255 8.92 19.68 -1.00
C GLU A 255 8.55 18.41 -1.78
N LYS A 256 8.89 18.34 -3.08
CA LYS A 256 8.73 17.11 -3.88
C LYS A 256 9.52 15.94 -3.31
N GLY A 257 10.77 16.20 -2.90
CA GLY A 257 11.61 15.18 -2.26
C GLY A 257 11.05 14.70 -0.93
N PHE A 258 10.53 15.61 -0.10
CA PHE A 258 9.85 15.26 1.15
C PHE A 258 8.58 14.44 0.90
N GLY A 259 7.72 14.89 -0.03
CA GLY A 259 6.48 14.21 -0.37
C GLY A 259 6.72 12.77 -0.82
N LEU A 260 7.73 12.55 -1.67
CA LEU A 260 8.06 11.21 -2.16
C LEU A 260 8.63 10.31 -1.05
N LEU A 261 9.55 10.84 -0.22
CA LEU A 261 10.07 10.08 0.93
C LEU A 261 8.97 9.71 1.92
N ARG A 262 8.03 10.62 2.17
CA ARG A 262 6.89 10.38 3.06
C ARG A 262 5.92 9.36 2.47
N GLY A 263 5.60 9.46 1.19
CA GLY A 263 4.75 8.47 0.49
C GLY A 263 5.34 7.07 0.51
N ALA A 264 6.64 6.94 0.21
CA ALA A 264 7.33 5.65 0.27
C ALA A 264 7.38 5.06 1.68
N LEU A 265 7.57 5.90 2.72
CA LEU A 265 7.52 5.43 4.11
C LEU A 265 6.11 5.01 4.52
N TRP A 266 5.08 5.78 4.13
CA TRP A 266 3.69 5.45 4.42
C TRP A 266 3.30 4.12 3.78
N MET A 267 3.65 3.89 2.50
CA MET A 267 3.35 2.63 1.84
C MET A 267 4.16 1.46 2.41
N LEU A 268 5.43 1.69 2.74
CA LEU A 268 6.27 0.70 3.42
C LEU A 268 5.66 0.29 4.77
N GLN A 269 5.16 1.27 5.54
CA GLN A 269 4.47 1.03 6.79
C GLN A 269 3.22 0.18 6.57
N ASN A 270 2.38 0.49 5.58
CA ASN A 270 1.19 -0.29 5.26
C ASN A 270 1.52 -1.76 4.95
N PHE A 271 2.50 -2.00 4.08
CA PHE A 271 2.94 -3.36 3.76
C PHE A 271 3.56 -4.08 4.95
N MET A 272 4.31 -3.38 5.80
CA MET A 272 4.95 -4.00 6.96
C MET A 272 4.03 -4.18 8.17
N SER A 273 2.98 -3.40 8.32
CA SER A 273 1.99 -3.54 9.40
C SER A 273 0.81 -4.43 8.99
N GLY A 274 0.57 -4.58 7.68
CA GLY A 274 -0.61 -5.26 7.16
C GLY A 274 -1.91 -4.49 7.37
N VAL A 275 -1.82 -3.20 7.69
CA VAL A 275 -2.95 -2.29 7.86
C VAL A 275 -2.60 -0.91 7.31
N CYS A 276 -3.58 -0.17 6.80
CA CYS A 276 -3.34 1.23 6.44
C CYS A 276 -3.06 2.04 7.71
N VAL A 277 -1.93 2.75 7.76
CA VAL A 277 -1.53 3.50 8.96
C VAL A 277 -2.09 4.92 9.03
N ASP A 278 -2.61 5.43 7.90
CA ASP A 278 -3.24 6.75 7.80
C ASP A 278 -4.10 6.80 6.52
N TYR A 279 -5.42 6.60 6.66
CA TYR A 279 -6.38 6.71 5.54
C TYR A 279 -6.56 8.14 5.04
N THR A 280 -6.06 9.13 5.76
CA THR A 280 -6.13 10.55 5.37
C THR A 280 -4.88 11.01 4.63
N PHE A 281 -3.90 10.11 4.45
CA PHE A 281 -2.64 10.40 3.80
C PHE A 281 -2.87 10.93 2.38
N LYS A 282 -2.10 11.97 2.04
CA LYS A 282 -2.08 12.55 0.70
C LYS A 282 -0.65 12.77 0.28
N SER A 283 -0.32 12.26 -0.89
CA SER A 283 0.90 12.63 -1.55
C SER A 283 0.77 14.05 -2.12
N SER A 284 1.74 14.89 -1.83
CA SER A 284 1.91 16.19 -2.50
C SER A 284 2.61 16.04 -3.87
N VAL A 285 2.94 14.81 -4.27
CA VAL A 285 3.71 14.52 -5.47
C VAL A 285 2.78 14.12 -6.62
N SER A 286 2.42 15.11 -7.44
CA SER A 286 1.59 14.93 -8.65
C SER A 286 2.35 15.13 -9.96
N THR A 287 3.68 15.30 -9.90
CA THR A 287 4.51 15.53 -11.08
C THR A 287 5.85 14.81 -10.94
N HIS A 288 6.45 14.50 -12.09
CA HIS A 288 7.71 13.75 -12.19
C HIS A 288 8.80 14.24 -11.20
N VAL A 289 9.25 13.34 -10.33
CA VAL A 289 10.33 13.57 -9.36
C VAL A 289 11.63 12.96 -9.87
N ASN A 290 12.77 13.55 -9.51
CA ASN A 290 14.08 13.01 -9.86
C ASN A 290 14.95 12.86 -8.60
N VAL A 291 16.07 12.15 -8.73
CA VAL A 291 16.99 11.90 -7.60
C VAL A 291 17.51 13.20 -6.97
N SER A 292 17.57 14.30 -7.73
CA SER A 292 18.02 15.58 -7.18
C SER A 292 17.03 16.20 -6.19
N ALA A 293 15.72 15.95 -6.34
CA ALA A 293 14.71 16.35 -5.35
C ALA A 293 14.94 15.64 -4.00
N ILE A 294 15.14 14.32 -4.02
CA ILE A 294 15.46 13.55 -2.80
C ILE A 294 16.77 14.03 -2.18
N ARG A 295 17.78 14.28 -3.02
CA ARG A 295 19.07 14.85 -2.57
C ARG A 295 18.87 16.19 -1.86
N ASN A 296 18.05 17.08 -2.42
CA ASN A 296 17.77 18.39 -1.84
C ASN A 296 17.05 18.26 -0.50
N ALA A 297 16.06 17.37 -0.39
CA ALA A 297 15.39 17.03 0.87
C ALA A 297 16.38 16.46 1.91
N ALA A 298 17.30 15.57 1.49
CA ALA A 298 18.34 15.00 2.34
C ALA A 298 19.30 16.04 2.94
N GLN A 299 19.47 17.20 2.31
CA GLN A 299 20.29 18.29 2.83
C GLN A 299 19.56 19.18 3.86
N GLN A 300 18.24 19.05 3.99
CA GLN A 300 17.47 19.85 4.95
C GLN A 300 17.75 19.41 6.38
N LYS A 301 17.82 20.40 7.28
CA LYS A 301 17.96 20.14 8.72
C LYS A 301 16.65 19.57 9.25
N GLY A 302 16.76 18.55 10.12
CA GLY A 302 15.60 17.92 10.73
C GLY A 302 14.76 17.06 9.78
N LEU A 303 15.32 16.60 8.65
CA LEU A 303 14.61 15.71 7.71
C LEU A 303 13.93 14.54 8.43
N ALA A 304 14.67 13.79 9.27
CA ALA A 304 14.13 12.64 9.98
C ALA A 304 12.89 13.00 10.83
N ALA A 305 12.96 14.11 11.58
CA ALA A 305 11.84 14.59 12.39
C ALA A 305 10.61 15.00 11.55
N LYS A 306 10.84 15.60 10.38
CA LYS A 306 9.77 15.98 9.43
C LYS A 306 9.11 14.78 8.75
N LEU A 307 9.83 13.66 8.60
CA LEU A 307 9.26 12.42 8.06
C LEU A 307 8.41 11.71 9.12
N THR A 308 8.81 11.75 10.39
CA THR A 308 8.11 11.08 11.50
C THR A 308 6.85 11.80 11.98
N SER A 309 6.71 13.10 11.73
CA SER A 309 5.66 13.96 12.34
C SER A 309 4.25 13.75 11.76
N THR A 310 3.97 12.59 11.15
CA THR A 310 2.78 12.41 10.30
C THR A 310 1.95 11.16 10.61
N GLY A 311 2.30 10.40 11.66
CA GLY A 311 1.59 9.18 12.04
C GLY A 311 1.21 9.13 13.52
N SER A 312 0.50 10.12 14.05
CA SER A 312 0.06 10.09 15.46
C SER A 312 -1.39 10.53 15.72
N GLU A 313 -2.21 10.77 14.70
CA GLU A 313 -3.62 11.09 14.90
C GLU A 313 -4.49 10.19 13.99
N GLY A 314 -4.85 9.01 14.50
CA GLY A 314 -5.94 8.17 13.98
C GLY A 314 -5.60 7.39 12.71
N GLY A 315 -4.86 6.28 12.82
CA GLY A 315 -4.64 5.32 11.72
C GLY A 315 -5.86 4.49 11.33
N GLY A 316 -7.06 4.88 11.78
CA GLY A 316 -8.32 4.30 11.35
C GLY A 316 -8.97 5.13 10.26
N LEU A 317 -10.02 4.59 9.66
CA LEU A 317 -10.94 5.39 8.88
C LEU A 317 -11.48 6.56 9.72
N PRO A 318 -11.86 7.71 9.11
CA PRO A 318 -12.53 8.78 9.82
C PRO A 318 -13.73 8.24 10.62
N GLU A 319 -13.94 8.77 11.83
CA GLU A 319 -15.06 8.33 12.67
C GLU A 319 -16.40 8.42 11.91
N GLY A 320 -17.19 7.34 11.98
CA GLY A 320 -18.47 7.24 11.29
C GLY A 320 -18.39 6.93 9.78
N TRP A 321 -17.19 6.69 9.23
CA TRP A 321 -17.06 6.28 7.84
C TRP A 321 -17.53 4.84 7.60
N SER A 322 -18.53 4.66 6.73
CA SER A 322 -19.06 3.33 6.37
C SER A 322 -18.63 2.89 4.98
N LEU A 323 -18.81 1.58 4.70
CA LEU A 323 -18.59 1.01 3.37
C LEU A 323 -19.45 1.72 2.31
N PHE A 324 -20.67 2.11 2.69
CA PHE A 324 -21.57 2.85 1.81
C PHE A 324 -21.07 4.27 1.53
N MET A 325 -20.49 4.96 2.52
CA MET A 325 -19.88 6.28 2.31
C MET A 325 -18.67 6.21 1.38
N GLN A 326 -17.83 5.17 1.49
CA GLN A 326 -16.76 4.92 0.53
C GLN A 326 -17.31 4.73 -0.88
N TYR A 327 -18.33 3.89 -1.04
CA TYR A 327 -18.94 3.63 -2.34
C TYR A 327 -19.54 4.92 -2.96
N LEU A 328 -20.22 5.74 -2.16
CA LEU A 328 -20.70 7.07 -2.59
C LEU A 328 -19.55 8.00 -3.01
N ALA A 329 -18.47 8.05 -2.23
CA ALA A 329 -17.32 8.89 -2.53
C ALA A 329 -16.61 8.48 -3.82
N VAL A 330 -16.52 7.19 -4.13
CA VAL A 330 -15.86 6.68 -5.34
C VAL A 330 -16.76 6.80 -6.57
N MET A 331 -18.06 6.52 -6.42
CA MET A 331 -18.96 6.42 -7.58
C MET A 331 -19.69 7.71 -7.90
N GLY A 332 -20.04 8.54 -6.91
CA GLY A 332 -21.00 9.64 -7.11
C GLY A 332 -22.29 9.10 -7.75
N VAL A 333 -23.01 9.88 -8.56
CA VAL A 333 -24.26 9.39 -9.20
C VAL A 333 -24.07 8.22 -10.18
N ARG A 334 -22.83 7.82 -10.50
CA ARG A 334 -22.56 6.68 -11.39
C ARG A 334 -22.86 5.33 -10.74
N GLY A 335 -22.95 5.29 -9.41
CA GLY A 335 -23.28 4.06 -8.70
C GLY A 335 -24.70 3.60 -9.02
N ARG A 336 -24.91 2.28 -9.01
CA ARG A 336 -26.24 1.70 -9.14
C ARG A 336 -26.97 1.86 -7.81
N PHE A 337 -27.76 2.91 -7.74
CA PHE A 337 -28.41 3.35 -6.53
C PHE A 337 -29.93 3.33 -6.64
N SER A 338 -30.60 3.15 -5.50
CA SER A 338 -32.02 3.44 -5.38
C SER A 338 -32.30 4.92 -5.67
N LYS A 339 -33.54 5.19 -6.05
CA LYS A 339 -33.99 6.56 -6.30
C LYS A 339 -33.76 7.46 -5.09
N GLU A 340 -33.95 6.96 -3.86
CA GLU A 340 -33.74 7.74 -2.64
C GLU A 340 -32.29 8.24 -2.52
N VAL A 341 -31.30 7.41 -2.87
CA VAL A 341 -29.89 7.78 -2.84
C VAL A 341 -29.54 8.77 -3.96
N VAL A 342 -30.07 8.56 -5.17
CA VAL A 342 -29.89 9.50 -6.29
C VAL A 342 -30.48 10.87 -5.96
N ASP A 343 -31.71 10.91 -5.45
CA ASP A 343 -32.37 12.15 -5.05
C ASP A 343 -31.58 12.86 -3.93
N ALA A 344 -31.06 12.11 -2.95
CA ALA A 344 -30.20 12.67 -1.90
C ALA A 344 -28.89 13.26 -2.46
N LEU A 345 -28.21 12.56 -3.37
CA LEU A 345 -27.00 13.09 -4.02
C LEU A 345 -27.29 14.42 -4.75
N GLN A 346 -28.40 14.51 -5.48
CA GLN A 346 -28.79 15.74 -6.20
C GLN A 346 -29.13 16.90 -5.26
N VAL A 347 -29.65 16.62 -4.07
CA VAL A 347 -29.97 17.66 -3.07
C VAL A 347 -28.71 18.18 -2.37
N TYR A 348 -27.74 17.30 -2.11
CA TYR A 348 -26.55 17.63 -1.31
C TYR A 348 -25.30 17.98 -2.13
N THR A 349 -25.37 17.83 -3.45
CA THR A 349 -24.28 18.17 -4.35
C THR A 349 -24.81 18.88 -5.59
N ASP A 350 -24.23 20.04 -5.92
CA ASP A 350 -24.64 20.82 -7.09
C ASP A 350 -24.27 20.13 -8.42
N ASP A 351 -23.44 19.09 -8.36
CA ASP A 351 -22.84 18.42 -9.51
C ASP A 351 -23.10 16.90 -9.57
N ASN A 352 -24.18 16.45 -8.91
CA ASN A 352 -24.58 15.04 -8.86
C ASN A 352 -23.46 14.11 -8.34
N GLY A 353 -22.73 14.57 -7.32
CA GLY A 353 -21.66 13.81 -6.67
C GLY A 353 -20.37 13.74 -7.49
N LYS A 354 -20.22 14.51 -8.57
CA LYS A 354 -18.97 14.52 -9.32
C LYS A 354 -17.81 15.00 -8.44
N GLN A 355 -18.02 16.02 -7.62
CA GLN A 355 -16.99 16.51 -6.70
C GLN A 355 -16.67 15.49 -5.60
N LEU A 356 -17.60 14.61 -5.20
CA LEU A 356 -17.28 13.48 -4.31
C LEU A 356 -16.23 12.56 -4.94
N THR A 357 -16.31 12.31 -6.25
CA THR A 357 -15.36 11.42 -6.95
C THR A 357 -14.01 12.04 -7.28
N THR A 358 -13.91 13.38 -7.30
CA THR A 358 -12.68 14.07 -7.73
C THR A 358 -12.01 14.89 -6.61
N SER A 359 -12.69 15.11 -5.50
CA SER A 359 -12.18 15.94 -4.41
C SER A 359 -11.07 15.21 -3.66
N LEU A 360 -9.96 15.91 -3.45
CA LEU A 360 -8.88 15.44 -2.57
C LEU A 360 -9.12 15.86 -1.11
N SER A 361 -10.20 16.54 -0.78
CA SER A 361 -10.46 17.01 0.59
C SER A 361 -11.20 15.95 1.41
N VAL A 362 -10.46 15.18 2.23
CA VAL A 362 -11.04 14.21 3.20
C VAL A 362 -12.20 14.82 3.97
N ARG A 363 -12.03 16.04 4.52
CA ARG A 363 -13.11 16.73 5.24
C ARG A 363 -14.36 16.91 4.38
N TYR A 364 -14.22 17.38 3.14
CA TYR A 364 -15.35 17.52 2.22
C TYR A 364 -15.99 16.16 1.94
N LEU A 365 -15.19 15.14 1.64
CA LEU A 365 -15.70 13.78 1.37
C LEU A 365 -16.49 13.25 2.57
N THR A 366 -15.99 13.43 3.79
CA THR A 366 -16.66 13.01 5.04
C THR A 366 -17.94 13.78 5.27
N GLU A 367 -17.87 15.12 5.25
CA GLU A 367 -19.03 15.98 5.52
C GLU A 367 -20.15 15.73 4.50
N THR A 368 -19.81 15.66 3.21
CA THR A 368 -20.80 15.47 2.14
C THR A 368 -21.36 14.05 2.13
N ALA A 369 -20.52 13.01 2.23
CA ALA A 369 -21.02 11.63 2.28
C ALA A 369 -21.90 11.40 3.53
N HIS A 370 -21.53 11.97 4.67
CA HIS A 370 -22.32 11.87 5.90
C HIS A 370 -23.66 12.62 5.78
N ALA A 371 -23.66 13.80 5.15
CA ALA A 371 -24.89 14.56 4.90
C ALA A 371 -25.87 13.79 4.00
N VAL A 372 -25.35 13.12 2.96
CA VAL A 372 -26.15 12.24 2.09
C VAL A 372 -26.72 11.07 2.89
N THR A 373 -25.89 10.31 3.60
CA THR A 373 -26.33 9.08 4.28
C THR A 373 -27.29 9.31 5.44
N THR A 374 -27.12 10.40 6.20
CA THR A 374 -28.00 10.73 7.35
C THR A 374 -29.44 11.03 6.95
N ARG A 375 -29.67 11.37 5.68
CA ARG A 375 -30.96 11.84 5.16
C ARG A 375 -31.74 10.80 4.37
N LEU A 376 -31.12 9.66 4.11
CA LEU A 376 -31.75 8.56 3.39
C LEU A 376 -32.92 7.98 4.21
N ARG A 377 -34.09 7.93 3.60
CA ARG A 377 -35.23 7.19 4.15
C ARG A 377 -34.99 5.70 3.97
N ARG A 378 -34.85 4.99 5.10
CA ARG A 378 -34.60 3.54 5.14
C ARG A 378 -35.59 2.72 4.31
N GLU A 379 -36.86 3.13 4.26
CA GLU A 379 -37.91 2.48 3.48
C GLU A 379 -37.71 2.58 1.95
N GLY A 380 -36.92 3.56 1.50
CA GLY A 380 -36.60 3.77 0.08
C GLY A 380 -35.31 3.09 -0.37
N LEU A 381 -34.57 2.44 0.53
CA LEU A 381 -33.30 1.79 0.24
C LEU A 381 -33.48 0.33 -0.18
N THR A 382 -32.59 -0.18 -1.03
CA THR A 382 -32.50 -1.62 -1.29
C THR A 382 -32.03 -2.35 -0.02
N LYS A 383 -32.29 -3.67 0.07
CA LYS A 383 -31.76 -4.49 1.17
C LYS A 383 -30.24 -4.41 1.27
N CYS A 384 -29.55 -4.37 0.13
CA CYS A 384 -28.10 -4.25 0.09
C CYS A 384 -27.64 -2.85 0.54
N GLU A 385 -28.29 -1.78 0.08
CA GLU A 385 -28.01 -0.41 0.57
C GLU A 385 -28.21 -0.29 2.08
N LEU A 386 -29.31 -0.83 2.61
CA LEU A 386 -29.59 -0.81 4.04
C LEU A 386 -28.53 -1.59 4.83
N ALA A 387 -28.18 -2.80 4.40
CA ALA A 387 -27.14 -3.60 5.04
C ALA A 387 -25.77 -2.88 5.02
N ARG A 388 -25.42 -2.21 3.91
CA ARG A 388 -24.17 -1.43 3.77
C ARG A 388 -24.17 -0.14 4.60
N LEU A 389 -25.33 0.49 4.77
CA LEU A 389 -25.49 1.67 5.62
C LEU A 389 -25.34 1.31 7.10
N GLU A 390 -25.82 0.12 7.50
CA GLU A 390 -25.74 -0.39 8.87
C GLU A 390 -24.42 -1.10 9.18
N ALA A 391 -23.72 -1.58 8.14
CA ALA A 391 -22.39 -2.15 8.26
C ALA A 391 -21.40 -1.09 8.76
N THR A 392 -21.08 -1.17 10.06
CA THR A 392 -19.87 -0.53 10.58
C THR A 392 -18.69 -1.27 9.98
N LEU A 393 -17.77 -0.56 9.32
CA LEU A 393 -16.55 -1.19 8.82
C LEU A 393 -15.85 -1.84 10.02
N ALA A 394 -15.65 -3.15 9.94
CA ALA A 394 -15.00 -3.88 11.00
C ALA A 394 -13.57 -3.36 11.09
N THR A 395 -13.30 -2.53 12.09
CA THR A 395 -11.95 -2.07 12.34
C THR A 395 -11.15 -3.30 12.71
N THR A 396 -10.10 -3.58 11.95
CA THR A 396 -9.09 -4.58 12.32
C THR A 396 -8.24 -3.99 13.43
N ALA A 397 -8.86 -3.58 14.54
CA ALA A 397 -8.20 -3.18 15.76
C ALA A 397 -7.62 -4.43 16.43
N THR A 398 -6.60 -5.02 15.80
CA THR A 398 -5.54 -5.61 16.58
C THR A 398 -4.77 -4.41 17.10
N PRO A 399 -4.71 -4.18 18.43
CA PRO A 399 -3.88 -3.10 18.93
C PRO A 399 -2.49 -3.28 18.34
N ALA A 400 -1.91 -2.18 17.86
CA ALA A 400 -0.48 -2.06 17.68
C ALA A 400 0.20 -2.22 19.06
N GLY A 401 0.10 -3.41 19.66
CA GLY A 401 1.22 -3.93 20.43
C GLY A 401 2.43 -3.87 19.52
N PRO A 402 3.65 -3.76 20.08
CA PRO A 402 4.85 -3.79 19.26
C PRO A 402 4.68 -4.96 18.30
N SER A 403 4.55 -4.66 17.00
CA SER A 403 4.66 -5.70 15.98
C SER A 403 5.86 -6.52 16.43
N PRO A 404 5.83 -7.85 16.37
CA PRO A 404 7.06 -8.61 16.40
C PRO A 404 7.78 -8.22 15.10
N PHE A 405 8.32 -7.00 15.08
CA PHE A 405 9.44 -6.58 14.28
C PHE A 405 10.32 -7.79 14.24
N MET A 406 10.77 -8.11 13.04
CA MET A 406 11.76 -9.13 12.72
C MET A 406 13.00 -8.98 13.61
N THR A 407 12.83 -9.28 14.89
CA THR A 407 13.82 -9.41 15.92
C THR A 407 14.29 -10.81 15.70
N PHE A 408 15.24 -10.91 14.77
CA PHE A 408 16.11 -12.05 14.67
C PHE A 408 16.96 -12.03 15.94
N SER A 409 16.41 -12.55 17.05
CA SER A 409 17.27 -13.17 18.04
C SER A 409 18.01 -14.25 17.28
N SER A 410 19.34 -14.13 17.25
CA SER A 410 20.20 -15.14 16.68
C SER A 410 19.77 -16.49 17.24
N ILE A 411 19.31 -17.40 16.38
CA ILE A 411 19.23 -18.81 16.72
C ILE A 411 20.68 -19.25 16.85
N GLY A 412 21.25 -19.00 18.01
CA GLY A 412 22.54 -19.52 18.40
C GLY A 412 22.42 -21.04 18.38
N LYS A 413 23.04 -21.67 17.40
CA LYS A 413 23.42 -23.08 17.51
C LYS A 413 24.23 -23.22 18.78
N ARG A 414 23.60 -23.67 19.87
CA ARG A 414 24.31 -24.28 20.99
C ARG A 414 25.03 -25.49 20.41
N SER A 415 26.29 -25.31 20.07
CA SER A 415 27.21 -26.45 20.00
C SER A 415 27.41 -26.90 21.44
N GLU A 416 26.67 -27.93 21.84
CA GLU A 416 27.08 -28.74 22.98
C GLU A 416 28.39 -29.42 22.58
N LYS A 417 29.50 -28.85 23.07
CA LYS A 417 30.72 -29.62 23.27
C LYS A 417 30.42 -30.65 24.34
N VAL A 418 30.17 -31.89 23.92
CA VAL A 418 30.33 -33.05 24.80
C VAL A 418 31.84 -33.22 25.00
N ALA A 419 32.23 -33.15 26.27
CA ALA A 419 33.59 -33.39 26.75
C ALA A 419 33.93 -34.88 26.70
#